data_AF-A0A7V4ABL9-F1
#
_entry.id   AF-A0A7V4ABL9-F1
#
_cell.length_a   1.000
_cell.length_b   1.000
_cell.length_c   1.000
_cell.angle_alpha   90.00
_cell.angle_beta   90.00
_cell.angle_gamma   90.00
#
_symmetry.space_group_name_H-M   'P 1'
#
loop_
_entity.id
_entity.type
_entity.pdbx_description
1 polymer ?
#
loop_
_entity_poly.entity_id
_entity_poly.type
_entity_poly.pdbx_seq_one_letter_code
_entity_poly.pdbx_strand_id
1 'polypeptide(L)'
;MAPKNKIFILFIFLNSCIAFKAYFNTFYNAKKIFKETEESYIKNNYTLNQGIKQGYEKAIQKFLYVIKYYPSSPFLDDALYYLVISYIRIEEYEKAMRKFEEILRYASKSKFSSLAFLELSKEL
;
A
#
# COMPACT_ATOMS: atom_id res chain seq x y z
N MET A 1 20.68 -44.65 7.92
CA MET A 1 20.96 -43.39 7.19
C MET A 1 19.67 -43.01 6.44
N ALA A 2 18.86 -42.12 7.01
CA ALA A 2 17.56 -41.64 6.52
C ALA A 2 17.26 -40.29 7.22
N PRO A 3 16.36 -39.44 6.71
CA PRO A 3 16.71 -38.24 5.94
C PRO A 3 16.70 -36.97 6.80
N LYS A 4 17.82 -36.21 6.79
CA LYS A 4 17.90 -34.85 7.38
C LYS A 4 17.12 -33.78 6.56
N ASN A 5 16.52 -34.17 5.44
CA ASN A 5 15.93 -33.24 4.47
C ASN A 5 14.45 -32.89 4.73
N LYS A 6 13.75 -33.61 5.62
CA LYS A 6 12.32 -33.32 5.92
C LYS A 6 12.14 -32.10 6.85
N ILE A 7 13.12 -31.82 7.71
CA ILE A 7 13.08 -30.70 8.68
C ILE A 7 13.30 -29.35 7.97
N PHE A 8 14.12 -29.32 6.92
CA PHE A 8 14.39 -28.11 6.14
C PHE A 8 13.17 -27.65 5.32
N ILE A 9 12.39 -28.61 4.80
CA ILE A 9 11.15 -28.31 4.05
C ILE A 9 10.07 -27.76 4.99
N LEU A 10 9.99 -28.24 6.24
CA LEU A 10 9.00 -27.77 7.23
C LEU A 10 9.23 -26.29 7.64
N PHE A 11 10.48 -25.83 7.70
CA PHE A 11 10.81 -24.43 8.05
C PHE A 11 10.41 -23.41 6.97
N ILE A 12 10.34 -23.83 5.71
CA ILE A 12 9.96 -22.95 4.58
C ILE A 12 8.43 -22.70 4.59
N PHE A 13 7.63 -23.66 5.04
CA PHE A 13 6.17 -23.54 5.08
C PHE A 13 5.62 -22.77 6.31
N LEU A 14 6.33 -22.71 7.44
CA LEU A 14 5.86 -21.94 8.60
C LEU A 14 6.03 -20.41 8.46
N ASN A 15 7.04 -19.97 7.71
CA ASN A 15 7.29 -18.54 7.48
C ASN A 15 6.22 -17.89 6.60
N SER A 16 5.60 -18.66 5.69
CA SER A 16 4.57 -18.13 4.79
C SER A 16 3.28 -17.76 5.53
N CYS A 17 2.86 -18.55 6.53
CA CYS A 17 1.57 -18.36 7.18
C CYS A 17 1.54 -17.18 8.17
N ILE A 18 2.64 -16.93 8.89
CA ILE A 18 2.76 -15.77 9.80
C ILE A 18 2.87 -14.47 9.00
N ALA A 19 3.69 -14.46 7.95
CA ALA A 19 3.77 -13.33 7.02
C ALA A 19 2.41 -13.11 6.30
N PHE A 20 1.70 -14.19 5.94
CA PHE A 20 0.37 -14.13 5.32
C PHE A 20 -0.73 -13.66 6.29
N LYS A 21 -0.59 -13.81 7.61
CA LYS A 21 -1.55 -13.20 8.55
C LYS A 21 -1.25 -11.72 8.80
N ALA A 22 0.03 -11.37 8.92
CA ALA A 22 0.45 -9.99 9.14
C ALA A 22 0.19 -9.08 7.92
N TYR A 23 0.42 -9.57 6.68
CA TYR A 23 0.16 -8.77 5.48
C TYR A 23 -1.32 -8.43 5.33
N PHE A 24 -2.19 -9.43 5.56
CA PHE A 24 -3.64 -9.30 5.40
C PHE A 24 -4.16 -8.31 6.43
N ASN A 25 -3.76 -8.45 7.70
CA ASN A 25 -4.20 -7.52 8.73
C ASN A 25 -3.77 -6.07 8.43
N THR A 26 -2.55 -5.87 7.92
CA THR A 26 -2.02 -4.52 7.67
C THR A 26 -2.71 -3.84 6.48
N PHE A 27 -2.87 -4.54 5.35
CA PHE A 27 -3.54 -3.98 4.18
C PHE A 27 -5.03 -3.68 4.44
N TYR A 28 -5.76 -4.62 5.05
CA TYR A 28 -7.19 -4.39 5.32
C TYR A 28 -7.40 -3.29 6.35
N ASN A 29 -6.50 -3.14 7.33
CA ASN A 29 -6.52 -2.01 8.24
C ASN A 29 -6.27 -0.67 7.51
N ALA A 30 -5.31 -0.63 6.57
CA ALA A 30 -5.06 0.54 5.73
C ALA A 30 -6.28 0.91 4.88
N LYS A 31 -6.85 -0.09 4.19
CA LYS A 31 -8.04 0.06 3.34
C LYS A 31 -9.27 0.48 4.14
N LYS A 32 -9.42 0.00 5.38
CA LYS A 32 -10.49 0.45 6.29
C LYS A 32 -10.33 1.93 6.64
N ILE A 33 -9.14 2.36 7.06
CA ILE A 33 -8.87 3.77 7.39
C ILE A 33 -9.13 4.66 6.17
N PHE A 34 -8.66 4.25 4.99
CA PHE A 34 -8.93 4.97 3.75
C PHE A 34 -10.43 5.12 3.51
N LYS A 35 -11.22 4.04 3.59
CA LYS A 35 -12.67 4.08 3.35
C LYS A 35 -13.40 4.99 4.33
N GLU A 36 -13.11 4.87 5.62
CA GLU A 36 -13.71 5.73 6.66
C GLU A 36 -13.35 7.21 6.45
N THR A 37 -12.12 7.47 5.99
CA THR A 37 -11.66 8.82 5.65
C THR A 37 -12.35 9.35 4.39
N GLU A 38 -12.46 8.54 3.33
CA GLU A 38 -13.12 8.91 2.07
C GLU A 38 -14.62 9.18 2.31
N GLU A 39 -15.28 8.37 3.14
CA GLU A 39 -16.67 8.62 3.57
C GLU A 39 -16.79 9.96 4.29
N SER A 40 -15.85 10.26 5.19
CA SER A 40 -15.81 11.55 5.90
C SER A 40 -15.55 12.71 4.94
N TYR A 41 -14.69 12.51 3.94
CA TYR A 41 -14.40 13.49 2.89
C TYR A 41 -15.62 13.79 2.02
N ILE A 42 -16.32 12.76 1.56
CA ILE A 42 -17.56 12.88 0.79
C ILE A 42 -18.64 13.57 1.64
N LYS A 43 -18.82 13.15 2.90
CA LYS A 43 -19.77 13.78 3.83
C LYS A 43 -19.45 15.25 4.12
N ASN A 44 -18.17 15.61 4.02
CA ASN A 44 -17.70 16.98 4.15
C ASN A 44 -17.65 17.72 2.80
N ASN A 45 -18.47 17.31 1.82
CA ASN A 45 -18.58 17.94 0.49
C ASN A 45 -17.24 18.06 -0.22
N TYR A 46 -16.40 17.02 -0.17
CA TYR A 46 -15.06 17.00 -0.77
C TYR A 46 -14.15 18.14 -0.27
N THR A 47 -14.39 18.64 0.95
CA THR A 47 -13.54 19.65 1.59
C THR A 47 -12.56 18.98 2.53
N LEU A 48 -11.28 19.32 2.40
CA LEU A 48 -10.23 18.80 3.27
C LEU A 48 -10.19 19.56 4.61
N ASN A 49 -10.71 18.94 5.67
CA ASN A 49 -10.49 19.43 7.05
C ASN A 49 -9.34 18.68 7.73
N GLN A 50 -8.92 19.14 8.91
CA GLN A 50 -7.78 18.56 9.63
C GLN A 50 -7.95 17.06 9.93
N GLY A 51 -9.16 16.63 10.34
CA GLY A 51 -9.42 15.22 10.65
C GLY A 51 -9.35 14.33 9.41
N ILE A 52 -9.90 14.79 8.29
CA ILE A 52 -9.83 14.08 7.00
C ILE A 52 -8.38 13.98 6.52
N LYS A 53 -7.62 15.08 6.59
CA LYS A 53 -6.20 15.09 6.23
C LYS A 53 -5.41 14.07 7.05
N GLN A 54 -5.60 14.05 8.38
CA GLN A 54 -4.96 13.08 9.26
C GLN A 54 -5.37 11.63 8.95
N GLY A 55 -6.62 11.42 8.51
CA GLY A 55 -7.10 10.10 8.08
C GLY A 55 -6.34 9.59 6.86
N TYR A 56 -6.18 10.42 5.83
CA TYR A 56 -5.42 10.06 4.63
C TYR A 56 -3.93 9.89 4.94
N GLU A 57 -3.33 10.74 5.77
CA GLU A 57 -1.93 10.58 6.22
C GLU A 57 -1.70 9.23 6.93
N LYS A 58 -2.64 8.80 7.77
CA LYS A 58 -2.58 7.46 8.40
C LYS A 58 -2.71 6.33 7.39
N ALA A 59 -3.60 6.47 6.40
CA ALA A 59 -3.74 5.50 5.32
C ALA A 59 -2.44 5.38 4.50
N ILE A 60 -1.86 6.52 4.10
CA ILE A 60 -0.58 6.63 3.39
C ILE A 60 0.51 5.86 4.13
N GLN A 61 0.71 6.12 5.42
CA GLN A 61 1.75 5.45 6.21
C GLN A 61 1.61 3.93 6.18
N LYS A 62 0.38 3.41 6.26
CA LYS A 62 0.13 1.96 6.25
C LYS A 62 0.28 1.35 4.86
N PHE A 63 -0.15 2.02 3.81
CA PHE A 63 0.08 1.54 2.44
C PHE A 63 1.56 1.53 2.09
N LEU A 64 2.32 2.55 2.51
CA LEU A 64 3.78 2.55 2.37
C LEU A 64 4.44 1.39 3.10
N TYR A 65 3.94 1.02 4.28
CA TYR A 65 4.41 -0.18 4.98
C TYR A 65 4.14 -1.45 4.15
N VAL A 66 2.94 -1.58 3.58
CA VAL A 66 2.59 -2.73 2.72
C VAL A 66 3.53 -2.83 1.52
N ILE A 67 3.76 -1.72 0.83
CA ILE A 67 4.62 -1.65 -0.35
C ILE A 67 6.07 -1.98 0.01
N LYS A 68 6.59 -1.42 1.11
CA LYS A 68 7.99 -1.60 1.53
C LYS A 68 8.30 -3.02 1.98
N TYR A 69 7.43 -3.61 2.79
CA TYR A 69 7.71 -4.88 3.46
C TYR A 69 7.08 -6.08 2.77
N TYR A 70 6.07 -5.88 1.91
CA TYR A 70 5.39 -6.94 1.18
C TYR A 70 5.29 -6.67 -0.33
N PRO A 71 6.42 -6.37 -1.02
CA PRO A 71 6.41 -6.01 -2.44
C PRO A 71 6.00 -7.15 -3.39
N SER A 72 5.89 -8.39 -2.92
CA SER A 72 5.40 -9.54 -3.72
C SER A 72 3.96 -9.93 -3.35
N SER A 73 3.27 -9.12 -2.54
CA SER A 73 1.90 -9.38 -2.11
C SER A 73 0.89 -9.20 -3.25
N PRO A 74 -0.20 -10.01 -3.29
CA PRO A 74 -1.32 -9.74 -4.20
C PRO A 74 -2.04 -8.41 -3.93
N PHE A 75 -1.78 -7.73 -2.81
CA PHE A 75 -2.35 -6.42 -2.49
C PHE A 75 -1.45 -5.25 -2.87
N LEU A 76 -0.30 -5.50 -3.49
CA LEU A 76 0.61 -4.41 -3.86
C LEU A 76 -0.10 -3.37 -4.74
N ASP A 77 -0.83 -3.83 -5.75
CA ASP A 77 -1.46 -2.95 -6.74
C ASP A 77 -2.57 -2.11 -6.10
N ASP A 78 -3.43 -2.74 -5.28
CA ASP A 78 -4.43 -2.03 -4.49
C ASP A 78 -3.77 -1.02 -3.52
N ALA A 79 -2.67 -1.41 -2.87
CA ALA A 79 -1.96 -0.53 -1.92
C ALA A 79 -1.36 0.68 -2.64
N LEU A 80 -0.78 0.50 -3.82
CA LEU A 80 -0.28 1.58 -4.67
C LEU A 80 -1.42 2.49 -5.12
N TYR A 81 -2.55 1.92 -5.57
CA TYR A 81 -3.72 2.68 -5.98
C TYR A 81 -4.23 3.57 -4.84
N TYR A 82 -4.54 3.01 -3.67
CA TYR A 82 -5.05 3.80 -2.55
C TYR A 82 -4.01 4.79 -2.01
N LEU A 83 -2.71 4.50 -2.13
CA LEU A 83 -1.66 5.45 -1.82
C LEU A 83 -1.72 6.67 -2.74
N VAL A 84 -1.83 6.48 -4.07
CA VAL A 84 -2.00 7.60 -5.03
C VAL A 84 -3.21 8.44 -4.64
N ILE A 85 -4.37 7.79 -4.49
CA ILE A 85 -5.62 8.51 -4.20
C ILE A 85 -5.49 9.29 -2.89
N SER A 86 -4.90 8.70 -1.86
CA SER A 86 -4.70 9.41 -0.58
C SER A 86 -3.82 10.64 -0.74
N TYR A 87 -2.74 10.57 -1.52
CA TYR A 87 -1.89 11.74 -1.77
C TYR A 87 -2.58 12.82 -2.60
N ILE A 88 -3.36 12.44 -3.63
CA ILE A 88 -4.18 13.38 -4.42
C ILE A 88 -5.16 14.11 -3.49
N ARG A 89 -5.84 13.38 -2.60
CA ARG A 89 -6.85 13.96 -1.69
C ARG A 89 -6.28 14.97 -0.70
N ILE A 90 -5.00 14.88 -0.37
CA ILE A 90 -4.32 15.84 0.52
C ILE A 90 -3.44 16.84 -0.23
N GLU A 91 -3.54 16.87 -1.57
CA GLU A 91 -2.81 17.77 -2.47
C GLU A 91 -1.28 17.67 -2.34
N GLU A 92 -0.76 16.52 -1.90
CA GLU A 92 0.67 16.29 -1.70
C GLU A 92 1.31 15.59 -2.92
N TYR A 93 1.05 16.12 -4.12
CA TYR A 93 1.45 15.52 -5.40
C TYR A 93 2.96 15.33 -5.54
N GLU A 94 3.78 16.32 -5.18
CA GLU A 94 5.24 16.20 -5.28
C GLU A 94 5.79 15.07 -4.40
N LYS A 95 5.23 14.91 -3.19
CA LYS A 95 5.62 13.83 -2.28
C LYS A 95 5.18 12.49 -2.87
N ALA A 96 4.00 12.42 -3.46
CA ALA A 96 3.53 11.25 -4.19
C ALA A 96 4.53 10.89 -5.30
N MET A 97 4.86 11.84 -6.18
CA MET A 97 5.77 11.62 -7.31
C MET A 97 7.14 11.12 -6.85
N ARG A 98 7.79 11.82 -5.91
CA ARG A 98 9.09 11.38 -5.36
C ARG A 98 9.02 9.97 -4.79
N LYS A 99 7.90 9.64 -4.13
CA LYS A 99 7.71 8.31 -3.53
C LYS A 99 7.44 7.24 -4.59
N PHE A 100 6.67 7.56 -5.62
CA PHE A 100 6.46 6.68 -6.76
C PHE A 100 7.77 6.42 -7.48
N GLU A 101 8.56 7.44 -7.80
CA GLU A 101 9.88 7.24 -8.40
C GLU A 101 10.78 6.33 -7.56
N GLU A 102 10.79 6.50 -6.24
CA GLU A 102 11.51 5.60 -5.33
C GLU A 102 11.00 4.16 -5.46
N ILE A 103 9.68 3.95 -5.38
CA ILE A 103 9.06 2.62 -5.48
C ILE A 103 9.36 1.98 -6.84
N LEU A 104 9.26 2.75 -7.94
CA LEU A 104 9.51 2.29 -9.31
C LEU A 104 10.96 1.86 -9.53
N ARG A 105 11.92 2.53 -8.89
CA ARG A 105 13.34 2.13 -8.92
C ARG A 105 13.58 0.75 -8.30
N TYR A 106 12.81 0.38 -7.27
CA TYR A 106 12.92 -0.93 -6.62
C TYR A 106 11.99 -1.99 -7.22
N ALA A 107 10.87 -1.59 -7.83
CA ALA A 107 9.82 -2.47 -8.34
C ALA A 107 9.97 -2.84 -9.83
N SER A 108 11.15 -2.67 -10.43
CA SER A 108 11.45 -2.77 -11.88
C SER A 108 11.10 -4.10 -12.59
N LYS A 109 10.52 -5.09 -11.89
CA LYS A 109 9.97 -6.33 -12.45
C LYS A 109 8.44 -6.47 -12.35
N SER A 110 7.73 -5.56 -11.69
CA SER A 110 6.27 -5.62 -11.56
C SER A 110 5.61 -4.79 -12.66
N LYS A 111 4.69 -5.42 -13.40
CA LYS A 111 3.92 -4.88 -14.54
C LYS A 111 3.04 -3.66 -14.21
N PHE A 112 3.01 -3.23 -12.94
CA PHE A 112 1.99 -2.34 -12.35
C PHE A 112 2.45 -0.92 -12.05
N SER A 113 3.73 -0.66 -12.27
CA SER A 113 4.36 0.67 -12.35
C SER A 113 3.53 1.70 -13.14
N SER A 114 2.92 1.28 -14.24
CA SER A 114 2.39 2.21 -15.24
C SER A 114 1.02 2.79 -14.92
N LEU A 115 0.11 2.09 -14.24
CA LEU A 115 -1.27 2.57 -14.02
C LEU A 115 -1.36 3.61 -12.91
N ALA A 116 -0.71 3.36 -11.76
CA ALA A 116 -0.67 4.30 -10.65
C ALA A 116 0.08 5.59 -11.03
N PHE A 117 1.18 5.45 -11.78
CA PHE A 117 1.89 6.59 -12.36
C PHE A 117 1.04 7.37 -13.36
N LEU A 118 0.29 6.67 -14.22
CA LEU A 118 -0.59 7.29 -15.21
C LEU A 118 -1.73 8.08 -14.55
N GLU A 119 -2.32 7.58 -13.46
CA GLU A 119 -3.35 8.32 -12.73
C GLU A 119 -2.80 9.58 -12.07
N LEU A 120 -1.62 9.49 -11.42
CA LEU A 120 -0.96 10.67 -10.85
C LEU A 120 -0.58 11.70 -11.93
N SER A 121 -0.16 11.26 -13.11
CA SER A 121 0.23 12.16 -14.21
C SER A 121 -0.92 12.93 -14.84
N LYS A 122 -2.18 12.55 -14.61
CA LYS A 122 -3.37 13.28 -15.10
C LYS A 122 -3.77 14.44 -14.20
N GLU A 123 -3.35 14.40 -12.94
CA GLU A 123 -3.73 15.36 -11.88
C GLU A 123 -2.65 16.43 -11.66
N LEU A 124 -1.52 16.33 -12.39
CA LEU A 124 -0.44 17.32 -12.50
C LEU A 124 -0.69 18.23 -13.70
#